data_AF-A0A484ZNW1-F1
#
_entry.id   AF-A0A484ZNW1-F1
#
_cell.length_a   1.000
_cell.length_b   1.000
_cell.length_c   1.000
_cell.angle_alpha   90.00
_cell.angle_beta   90.00
_cell.angle_gamma   90.00
#
_symmetry.space_group_name_H-M   'P 1'
#
loop_
_entity.id
_entity.type
_entity.pdbx_description
1 polymer ?
#
loop_
_entity_poly.entity_id
_entity_poly.type
_entity_poly.pdbx_seq_one_letter_code
_entity_poly.pdbx_strand_id
1 'polypeptide(L)'
;MAISQSTISASPNRVQLKRSLKLWQIVIIGLAYLTPMTVFDSFVIVSGKTEGHVPSAYILALVAVLFTAISYGKLVRQFPEAGSAYTYSQKAINPHVGFMVGWLSLMDYMFLPMINTLLAKIYLMALFPSVDPWIWVVGFVAVMTVINLRSVNWVANLNMVLVFIQIAILVVFIYLVWQG
;
A
#
# COMPACT_ATOMS: atom_id res chain seq x y z
N MET A 1 59.02 -28.79 -6.18
CA MET A 1 58.97 -27.38 -5.72
C MET A 1 57.52 -26.92 -5.85
N ALA A 2 56.77 -26.98 -4.76
CA ALA A 2 55.35 -26.63 -4.71
C ALA A 2 55.22 -25.17 -4.29
N ILE A 3 54.48 -24.37 -5.05
CA ILE A 3 54.07 -23.03 -4.62
C ILE A 3 52.54 -23.02 -4.63
N SER A 4 52.00 -22.98 -3.43
CA SER A 4 50.59 -23.02 -3.09
C SER A 4 49.87 -21.74 -3.53
N GLN A 5 48.67 -21.91 -4.08
CA GLN A 5 47.73 -20.86 -4.40
C GLN A 5 47.18 -20.25 -3.10
N SER A 6 47.28 -18.93 -2.93
CA SER A 6 46.48 -18.18 -1.94
C SER A 6 45.48 -17.29 -2.67
N THR A 7 44.37 -17.88 -3.10
CA THR A 7 43.17 -17.17 -3.52
C THR A 7 42.62 -16.38 -2.33
N ILE A 8 42.66 -15.05 -2.41
CA ILE A 8 41.97 -14.17 -1.45
C ILE A 8 40.47 -14.32 -1.68
N SER A 9 39.80 -15.20 -0.94
CA SER A 9 38.34 -15.30 -0.92
C SER A 9 37.77 -14.17 -0.07
N ALA A 10 37.54 -13.00 -0.65
CA ALA A 10 36.72 -11.96 -0.05
C ALA A 10 35.26 -12.40 -0.10
N SER A 11 34.76 -13.00 0.99
CA SER A 11 33.33 -13.26 1.15
C SER A 11 32.58 -11.93 1.19
N PRO A 12 31.66 -11.62 0.25
CA PRO A 12 30.89 -10.40 0.30
C PRO A 12 29.96 -10.51 1.53
N ASN A 13 30.18 -9.64 2.50
CA ASN A 13 29.36 -9.50 3.68
C ASN A 13 27.93 -9.13 3.23
N ARG A 14 27.07 -10.11 2.99
CA ARG A 14 25.68 -9.88 2.57
C ARG A 14 24.99 -9.18 3.73
N VAL A 15 24.74 -7.89 3.59
CA VAL A 15 23.93 -7.09 4.51
C VAL A 15 22.56 -7.77 4.62
N GLN A 16 22.35 -8.56 5.68
CA GLN A 16 21.08 -9.17 6.00
C GLN A 16 20.31 -8.22 6.91
N LEU A 17 19.18 -7.73 6.42
CA LEU A 17 18.23 -6.96 7.22
C LEU A 17 17.78 -7.80 8.41
N LYS A 18 17.98 -7.29 9.64
CA LYS A 18 17.44 -7.93 10.85
C LYS A 18 15.92 -8.03 10.69
N ARG A 19 15.40 -9.25 10.68
CA ARG A 19 13.95 -9.50 10.70
C ARG A 19 13.41 -9.10 12.08
N SER A 20 13.02 -7.83 12.22
CA SER A 20 12.53 -7.23 13.47
C SER A 20 11.02 -7.32 13.64
N LEU A 21 10.27 -7.57 12.56
CA LEU A 21 8.81 -7.59 12.53
C LEU A 21 8.24 -9.01 12.64
N LYS A 22 7.35 -9.22 13.61
CA LYS A 22 6.55 -10.45 13.75
C LYS A 22 5.39 -10.46 12.75
N LEU A 23 4.89 -11.65 12.39
CA LEU A 23 3.79 -11.81 11.42
C LEU A 23 2.57 -10.93 11.74
N TRP A 24 2.13 -10.90 12.99
CA TRP A 24 1.01 -10.04 13.42
C TRP A 24 1.25 -8.55 13.18
N GLN A 25 2.49 -8.08 13.37
CA GLN A 25 2.83 -6.67 13.11
C GLN A 25 2.76 -6.39 11.60
N ILE A 26 3.19 -7.32 10.76
CA ILE A 26 3.10 -7.20 9.30
C ILE A 26 1.64 -7.18 8.84
N VAL A 27 0.79 -8.03 9.43
CA VAL A 27 -0.66 -8.05 9.13
C VAL A 27 -1.31 -6.72 9.51
N ILE A 28 -1.03 -6.19 10.70
CA ILE A 28 -1.57 -4.89 11.15
C ILE A 28 -1.10 -3.76 10.23
N ILE A 29 0.17 -3.75 9.83
CA ILE A 29 0.71 -2.76 8.87
C ILE A 29 0.04 -2.90 7.49
N GLY A 30 -0.21 -4.12 7.03
CA GLY A 30 -0.95 -4.36 5.78
C GLY A 30 -2.38 -3.85 5.84
N LEU A 31 -3.11 -4.15 6.92
CA LEU A 31 -4.48 -3.64 7.15
C LEU A 31 -4.52 -2.12 7.24
N ALA A 32 -3.54 -1.52 7.92
CA ALA A 32 -3.36 -0.08 7.98
C ALA A 32 -3.23 0.55 6.58
N TYR A 33 -2.48 -0.10 5.69
CA TYR A 33 -2.23 0.39 4.33
C TYR A 33 -3.45 0.27 3.42
N LEU A 34 -4.40 -0.64 3.71
CA LEU A 34 -5.64 -0.78 2.94
C LEU A 34 -6.65 0.35 3.17
N THR A 35 -6.41 1.21 4.17
CA THR A 35 -7.25 2.37 4.51
C THR A 35 -8.76 2.05 4.47
N PRO A 36 -9.29 1.20 5.38
CA PRO A 36 -10.67 0.70 5.30
C PRO A 36 -11.75 1.79 5.23
N MET A 37 -11.43 2.98 5.74
CA MET A 37 -12.34 4.13 5.73
C MET A 37 -12.65 4.66 4.32
N THR A 38 -11.76 4.49 3.34
CA THR A 38 -11.98 4.98 1.95
C THR A 38 -13.17 4.32 1.27
N VAL A 39 -13.59 3.15 1.75
CA VAL A 39 -14.82 2.50 1.30
C VAL A 39 -16.03 3.39 1.55
N PHE A 40 -16.10 4.09 2.69
CA PHE A 40 -17.24 4.96 3.02
C PHE A 40 -17.37 6.14 2.06
N ASP A 41 -16.24 6.70 1.58
CA ASP A 41 -16.23 7.82 0.64
C ASP A 41 -16.91 7.47 -0.68
N SER A 42 -16.67 6.25 -1.17
CA SER A 42 -17.21 5.79 -2.47
C SER A 42 -18.55 5.07 -2.33
N PHE A 43 -18.76 4.33 -1.23
CA PHE A 43 -19.91 3.45 -1.06
C PHE A 43 -21.24 4.20 -1.12
N VAL A 44 -21.36 5.34 -0.42
CA VAL A 44 -22.59 6.13 -0.37
C VAL A 44 -23.00 6.61 -1.77
N ILE A 45 -22.03 7.13 -2.53
CA ILE A 45 -22.27 7.71 -3.86
C ILE A 45 -22.56 6.62 -4.89
N VAL A 46 -21.82 5.51 -4.85
CA VAL A 46 -21.95 4.43 -5.83
C VAL A 46 -23.20 3.61 -5.55
N SER A 47 -23.54 3.34 -4.29
CA SER A 47 -24.73 2.57 -3.93
C SER A 47 -26.02 3.24 -4.40
N GLY A 48 -26.08 4.57 -4.35
CA GLY A 48 -27.19 5.34 -4.91
C GLY A 48 -27.30 5.26 -6.44
N LYS A 49 -26.19 5.01 -7.15
CA LYS A 49 -26.16 4.88 -8.61
C LYS A 49 -26.35 3.45 -9.11
N THR A 50 -26.07 2.45 -8.28
CA THR A 50 -26.10 1.02 -8.67
C THR A 50 -27.23 0.24 -8.02
N GLU A 51 -28.27 0.91 -7.51
CA GLU A 51 -29.43 0.28 -6.87
C GLU A 51 -29.05 -0.72 -5.76
N GLY A 52 -27.96 -0.44 -5.01
CA GLY A 52 -27.50 -1.33 -3.93
C GLY A 52 -26.69 -2.56 -4.34
N HIS A 53 -26.25 -2.70 -5.61
CA HIS A 53 -25.39 -3.81 -6.06
C HIS A 53 -23.90 -3.68 -5.66
N VAL A 54 -23.52 -2.67 -4.88
CA VAL A 54 -22.12 -2.47 -4.44
C VAL A 54 -21.56 -3.65 -3.61
N PRO A 55 -22.32 -4.27 -2.68
CA PRO A 55 -21.82 -5.40 -1.91
C PRO A 55 -21.46 -6.62 -2.77
N SER A 56 -22.21 -6.90 -3.84
CA SER A 56 -21.90 -8.04 -4.72
C SER A 56 -20.61 -7.81 -5.51
N ALA A 57 -20.36 -6.56 -5.94
CA ALA A 57 -19.08 -6.18 -6.55
C ALA A 57 -17.91 -6.35 -5.57
N TYR A 58 -18.09 -6.02 -4.29
CA TYR A 58 -17.06 -6.27 -3.27
C TYR A 58 -16.79 -7.75 -3.02
N ILE A 59 -17.82 -8.59 -3.03
CA ILE A 59 -17.64 -10.05 -2.92
C ILE A 59 -16.82 -10.58 -4.10
N LEU A 60 -17.14 -10.13 -5.32
CA LEU A 60 -16.40 -10.54 -6.51
C LEU A 60 -14.93 -10.09 -6.44
N ALA A 61 -14.70 -8.84 -6.03
CA ALA A 61 -13.35 -8.31 -5.83
C ALA A 61 -12.58 -9.09 -4.76
N LEU A 62 -13.22 -9.44 -3.65
CA LEU A 62 -12.64 -10.25 -2.58
C LEU A 62 -12.15 -11.60 -3.11
N VAL A 63 -12.96 -12.30 -3.90
CA VAL A 63 -12.58 -13.57 -4.52
C VAL A 63 -11.34 -13.43 -5.40
N ALA A 64 -11.28 -12.39 -6.24
CA ALA A 64 -10.11 -12.12 -7.09
C ALA A 64 -8.84 -11.83 -6.26
N VAL A 65 -8.96 -11.06 -5.18
CA VAL A 65 -7.85 -10.74 -4.28
C VAL A 65 -7.38 -11.99 -3.52
N LEU A 66 -8.29 -12.89 -3.13
CA LEU A 66 -7.94 -14.16 -2.48
C LEU A 66 -7.10 -15.06 -3.39
N PHE A 67 -7.45 -15.19 -4.66
CA PHE A 67 -6.62 -15.92 -5.63
C PHE A 67 -5.21 -15.33 -5.73
N THR A 68 -5.12 -14.00 -5.76
CA THR A 68 -3.84 -13.29 -5.78
C THR A 68 -3.03 -13.60 -4.51
N ALA A 69 -3.64 -13.46 -3.32
CA ALA A 69 -2.99 -13.71 -2.03
C ALA A 69 -2.44 -15.15 -1.92
N ILE A 70 -3.21 -16.14 -2.37
CA ILE A 70 -2.78 -17.56 -2.36
C ILE A 70 -1.59 -17.77 -3.30
N SER A 71 -1.61 -17.17 -4.49
CA SER A 71 -0.51 -17.24 -5.45
C SER A 71 0.78 -16.66 -4.87
N TYR A 72 0.72 -15.45 -4.31
CA TYR A 72 1.85 -14.81 -3.63
C TYR A 72 2.35 -15.64 -2.44
N GLY A 73 1.45 -16.21 -1.64
CA GLY A 73 1.81 -17.06 -0.50
C GLY A 73 2.62 -18.30 -0.89
N LYS A 74 2.33 -18.90 -2.05
CA LYS A 74 3.12 -20.02 -2.60
C LYS A 74 4.50 -19.55 -3.09
N LEU A 75 4.55 -18.42 -3.80
CA LEU A 75 5.78 -17.86 -4.36
C LEU A 75 6.78 -17.41 -3.29
N VAL A 76 6.31 -16.80 -2.19
CA VAL A 76 7.15 -16.38 -1.07
C VAL A 76 7.83 -17.58 -0.40
N ARG A 77 7.16 -18.73 -0.31
CA ARG A 77 7.74 -19.97 0.24
C ARG A 77 8.78 -20.59 -0.70
N GLN A 78 8.54 -20.52 -2.01
CA GLN A 78 9.43 -21.08 -3.02
C GLN A 78 10.68 -20.22 -3.26
N PHE A 79 10.53 -18.89 -3.19
CA PHE A 79 11.60 -17.92 -3.37
C PHE A 79 11.75 -17.06 -2.10
N PRO A 80 12.41 -17.57 -1.04
CA PRO A 80 12.57 -16.89 0.26
C PRO A 80 13.63 -15.78 0.22
N GLU A 81 13.62 -15.00 -0.86
CA GLU A 81 14.45 -13.82 -1.03
C GLU A 81 13.62 -12.55 -0.75
N ALA A 82 14.30 -11.50 -0.28
CA ALA A 82 13.69 -10.18 -0.16
C ALA A 82 13.48 -9.61 -1.56
N GLY A 83 12.32 -9.90 -2.15
CA GLY A 83 11.92 -9.45 -3.48
C GLY A 83 10.47 -9.00 -3.49
N SER A 84 10.15 -8.01 -4.33
CA SER A 84 8.79 -7.55 -4.58
C SER A 84 8.11 -8.43 -5.65
N ALA A 85 6.87 -8.11 -6.02
CA ALA A 85 6.11 -8.73 -7.11
C ALA A 85 6.95 -8.97 -8.38
N TYR A 86 7.81 -8.01 -8.72
CA TYR A 86 8.82 -8.08 -9.78
C TYR A 86 9.69 -9.36 -9.71
N THR A 87 10.26 -9.65 -8.54
CA THR A 87 11.18 -10.78 -8.36
C THR A 87 10.44 -12.10 -8.48
N TYR A 88 9.20 -12.17 -7.98
CA TYR A 88 8.39 -13.38 -8.07
C TYR A 88 7.91 -13.64 -9.50
N SER A 89 7.45 -12.62 -10.22
CA SER A 89 7.02 -12.79 -11.62
C SER A 89 8.19 -13.10 -12.55
N GLN A 90 9.36 -12.49 -12.31
CA GLN A 90 10.59 -12.79 -13.03
C GLN A 90 11.01 -14.26 -12.88
N LYS A 91 10.96 -14.80 -11.65
CA LYS A 91 11.40 -16.17 -11.36
C LYS A 91 10.35 -17.23 -11.68
N ALA A 92 9.05 -16.89 -11.58
CA ALA A 92 7.96 -17.84 -11.82
C ALA A 92 7.54 -17.95 -13.28
N ILE A 93 7.67 -16.87 -14.06
CA ILE A 93 7.20 -16.81 -15.46
C ILE A 93 8.38 -16.61 -16.40
N ASN A 94 8.89 -15.38 -16.53
CA ASN A 94 10.07 -15.05 -17.32
C ASN A 94 10.58 -13.62 -16.99
N PRO A 95 11.80 -13.25 -17.42
CA PRO A 95 12.37 -11.93 -17.18
C PRO A 95 11.60 -10.74 -17.78
N HIS A 96 10.92 -10.92 -18.91
CA HIS A 96 10.16 -9.84 -19.57
C HIS A 96 8.89 -9.47 -18.78
N VAL A 97 8.19 -10.47 -18.25
CA VAL A 97 7.04 -10.28 -17.36
C VAL A 97 7.48 -9.69 -16.04
N GLY A 98 8.64 -10.12 -15.53
CA GLY A 98 9.34 -9.44 -14.44
C GLY A 98 9.44 -7.93 -14.67
N PHE A 99 10.13 -7.55 -15.75
CA PHE A 99 10.32 -6.16 -16.15
C PHE A 99 9.01 -5.37 -16.28
N MET A 100 7.99 -5.94 -16.92
CA MET A 100 6.68 -5.32 -17.06
C MET A 100 6.00 -5.07 -15.70
N VAL A 101 6.05 -6.05 -14.78
CA VAL A 101 5.52 -5.89 -13.42
C VAL A 101 6.27 -4.81 -12.66
N GLY A 102 7.59 -4.72 -12.81
CA GLY A 102 8.38 -3.64 -12.22
C GLY A 102 7.94 -2.26 -12.70
N TRP A 103 7.72 -2.11 -14.02
CA TRP A 103 7.19 -0.86 -14.58
C TRP A 103 5.79 -0.52 -14.08
N LEU A 104 4.91 -1.51 -13.99
CA LEU A 104 3.56 -1.31 -13.44
C LEU A 104 3.60 -0.88 -11.97
N SER A 105 4.49 -1.46 -11.16
CA SER A 105 4.69 -1.02 -9.77
C SER A 105 5.21 0.41 -9.68
N LEU A 106 6.14 0.81 -10.56
CA LEU A 106 6.62 2.21 -10.60
C LEU A 106 5.48 3.18 -10.98
N MET A 107 4.67 2.82 -11.96
CA MET A 107 3.51 3.62 -12.37
C MET A 107 2.49 3.75 -11.23
N ASP A 108 2.22 2.66 -10.51
CA ASP A 108 1.33 2.66 -9.34
C ASP A 108 1.82 3.64 -8.26
N TYR A 109 3.11 3.62 -7.96
CA TYR A 109 3.73 4.56 -7.02
C TYR A 109 3.68 6.02 -7.48
N MET A 110 3.61 6.29 -8.79
CA MET A 110 3.46 7.65 -9.32
C MET A 110 1.99 8.10 -9.34
N PHE A 111 1.06 7.21 -9.69
CA PHE A 111 -0.37 7.55 -9.81
C PHE A 111 -1.06 7.71 -8.46
N LEU A 112 -0.70 6.92 -7.45
CA LEU A 112 -1.32 7.02 -6.13
C LEU A 112 -1.21 8.42 -5.51
N PRO A 113 -0.03 9.08 -5.44
CA PRO A 113 0.07 10.45 -4.95
C PRO A 113 -0.69 11.48 -5.81
N MET A 114 -0.73 11.28 -7.12
CA MET A 114 -1.46 12.17 -8.04
C MET A 114 -2.97 12.13 -7.78
N ILE A 115 -3.54 10.93 -7.64
CA ILE A 115 -4.96 10.75 -7.32
C ILE A 115 -5.27 11.36 -5.94
N ASN A 116 -4.43 11.11 -4.93
CA ASN A 116 -4.64 11.69 -3.60
C ASN A 116 -4.59 13.22 -3.61
N THR A 117 -3.67 13.82 -4.38
CA THR A 117 -3.59 15.28 -4.55
C THR A 117 -4.83 15.82 -5.27
N LEU A 118 -5.34 15.10 -6.28
CA LEU A 118 -6.57 15.46 -6.98
C LEU A 118 -7.78 15.44 -6.04
N LEU A 119 -7.91 14.40 -5.22
CA LEU A 119 -8.98 14.31 -4.21
C LEU A 119 -8.88 15.42 -3.17
N ALA A 120 -7.69 15.67 -2.64
CA ALA A 120 -7.44 16.76 -1.70
C ALA A 120 -7.87 18.11 -2.29
N LYS A 121 -7.52 18.38 -3.56
CA LYS A 121 -7.99 19.57 -4.29
C LYS A 121 -9.51 19.64 -4.37
N ILE A 122 -10.19 18.55 -4.75
CA ILE A 122 -11.66 18.50 -4.87
C ILE A 122 -12.32 18.82 -3.52
N TYR A 123 -11.85 18.21 -2.43
CA TYR A 123 -12.40 18.44 -1.10
C TYR A 123 -12.13 19.86 -0.59
N LEU A 124 -10.91 20.37 -0.77
CA LEU A 124 -10.54 21.71 -0.30
C LEU A 124 -11.24 22.81 -1.10
N MET A 125 -11.46 22.61 -2.41
CA MET A 125 -12.28 23.53 -3.21
C MET A 125 -13.75 23.53 -2.78
N ALA A 126 -14.29 22.39 -2.35
CA ALA A 126 -15.65 22.33 -1.82
C ALA A 126 -15.79 23.10 -0.50
N LEU A 127 -14.73 23.12 0.34
CA LEU A 127 -14.70 23.86 1.60
C LEU A 127 -14.36 25.35 1.42
N PHE A 128 -13.46 25.68 0.49
CA PHE A 128 -12.96 27.03 0.23
C PHE A 128 -13.02 27.36 -1.27
N PRO A 129 -14.23 27.65 -1.81
CA PRO A 129 -14.42 27.85 -3.24
C PRO A 129 -13.73 29.10 -3.82
N SER A 130 -13.34 30.04 -2.97
CA SER A 130 -12.72 31.31 -3.35
C SER A 130 -11.20 31.22 -3.61
N VAL A 131 -10.58 30.08 -3.31
CA VAL A 131 -9.13 29.88 -3.46
C VAL A 131 -8.83 29.15 -4.77
N ASP A 132 -7.85 29.65 -5.52
CA ASP A 132 -7.49 29.06 -6.81
C ASP A 132 -7.03 27.59 -6.70
N PRO A 133 -7.43 26.71 -7.64
CA PRO A 133 -7.16 25.27 -7.54
C PRO A 133 -5.67 24.89 -7.47
N TRP A 134 -4.80 25.68 -8.12
CA TRP A 134 -3.37 25.38 -8.17
C TRP A 134 -2.70 25.50 -6.80
N ILE A 135 -3.24 26.37 -5.92
CA ILE A 135 -2.73 26.57 -4.55
C ILE A 135 -2.88 25.30 -3.74
N TRP A 136 -4.02 24.62 -3.85
CA TRP A 136 -4.27 23.35 -3.16
C TRP A 136 -3.35 22.24 -3.65
N VAL A 137 -3.11 22.16 -4.96
CA VAL A 137 -2.19 21.18 -5.54
C VAL A 137 -0.77 21.41 -5.04
N VAL A 138 -0.24 22.63 -5.19
CA VAL A 138 1.14 22.96 -4.80
C VAL A 138 1.31 22.84 -3.28
N GLY A 139 0.36 23.34 -2.50
CA GLY A 139 0.38 23.27 -1.04
C GLY A 139 0.38 21.84 -0.53
N PHE A 140 -0.51 20.99 -1.04
CA PHE A 140 -0.58 19.59 -0.62
C PHE A 140 0.68 18.82 -1.00
N VAL A 141 1.18 19.00 -2.22
CA VAL A 141 2.44 18.36 -2.67
C VAL A 141 3.60 18.82 -1.80
N ALA A 142 3.76 20.13 -1.55
CA ALA A 142 4.84 20.66 -0.72
C ALA A 142 4.79 20.09 0.72
N VAL A 143 3.60 20.07 1.34
CA VAL A 143 3.42 19.49 2.68
C VAL A 143 3.79 18.01 2.69
N MET A 144 3.30 17.24 1.72
CA MET A 144 3.62 15.82 1.61
C MET A 144 5.11 15.58 1.37
N THR A 145 5.75 16.37 0.50
CA THR A 145 7.20 16.28 0.28
C THR A 145 7.97 16.54 1.57
N VAL A 146 7.63 17.60 2.32
CA VAL A 146 8.29 17.90 3.60
C VAL A 146 8.10 16.77 4.61
N ILE A 147 6.89 16.21 4.73
CA ILE A 147 6.61 15.07 5.62
C ILE A 147 7.43 13.85 5.21
N ASN A 148 7.48 13.52 3.91
CA ASN A 148 8.26 12.39 3.39
C ASN A 148 9.77 12.54 3.65
N LEU A 149 10.29 13.76 3.70
CA LEU A 149 11.70 14.03 4.00
C LEU A 149 12.04 13.92 5.50
N ARG A 150 11.07 14.02 6.41
CA ARG A 150 11.31 14.23 7.85
C ARG A 150 11.48 12.98 8.73
N SER A 151 11.72 11.81 8.12
CA SER A 151 11.86 10.47 8.73
C SER A 151 10.60 9.60 8.65
N VAL A 152 10.75 8.46 7.97
CA VAL A 152 9.72 7.42 7.77
C VAL A 152 9.16 6.90 9.09
N ASN A 153 9.95 6.93 10.17
CA ASN A 153 9.50 6.44 11.49
C ASN A 153 8.39 7.31 12.09
N TRP A 154 8.41 8.63 11.86
CA TRP A 154 7.35 9.52 12.31
C TRP A 154 6.05 9.25 11.56
N VAL A 155 6.15 9.09 10.24
CA VAL A 155 5.00 8.76 9.39
C VAL A 155 4.40 7.41 9.78
N ALA A 156 5.24 6.41 10.02
CA ALA A 156 4.79 5.07 10.43
C ALA A 156 4.03 5.08 11.77
N ASN A 157 4.53 5.82 12.78
CA ASN A 157 3.88 5.93 14.07
C ASN A 157 2.54 6.69 13.99
N LEU A 158 2.49 7.79 13.22
CA LEU A 158 1.24 8.53 12.98
C LEU A 158 0.22 7.65 12.27
N ASN A 159 0.64 6.91 11.24
CA ASN A 159 -0.24 6.02 10.50
C ASN A 159 -0.83 4.92 11.41
N MET A 160 -0.02 4.34 12.31
CA MET A 160 -0.52 3.38 13.29
C MET A 160 -1.63 3.97 14.17
N VAL A 161 -1.45 5.20 14.68
CA VAL A 161 -2.47 5.89 15.50
C VAL A 161 -3.75 6.14 14.69
N LEU A 162 -3.63 6.63 13.47
CA LEU A 162 -4.77 6.89 12.59
C LEU A 162 -5.59 5.63 12.33
N VAL A 163 -4.93 4.49 12.13
CA VAL A 163 -5.61 3.22 11.87
C VAL A 163 -6.35 2.72 13.10
N PHE A 164 -5.79 2.88 14.30
CA PHE A 164 -6.52 2.58 15.53
C PHE A 164 -7.80 3.42 15.66
N ILE A 165 -7.72 4.72 15.33
CA ILE A 165 -8.89 5.61 15.32
C ILE A 165 -9.92 5.16 14.28
N GLN A 166 -9.48 4.81 13.07
CA GLN A 166 -10.38 4.32 12.01
C GLN A 166 -11.11 3.04 12.42
N ILE A 167 -10.40 2.07 13.02
CA ILE A 167 -11.01 0.84 13.54
C ILE A 167 -12.02 1.17 14.64
N ALA A 168 -11.68 2.07 15.56
CA ALA A 168 -12.61 2.48 16.63
C ALA A 168 -13.90 3.09 16.06
N ILE A 169 -13.79 4.00 15.08
CA ILE A 169 -14.94 4.60 14.40
C ILE A 169 -15.80 3.52 13.73
N LEU A 170 -15.17 2.55 13.07
CA LEU A 170 -15.88 1.44 12.41
C LEU A 170 -16.65 0.57 13.41
N VAL A 171 -16.07 0.25 14.57
CA VAL A 171 -16.77 -0.49 15.64
C VAL A 171 -17.96 0.30 16.17
N VAL A 172 -17.79 1.60 16.44
CA VAL A 172 -18.89 2.47 16.89
C VAL A 172 -20.01 2.52 15.85
N PHE A 173 -19.67 2.68 14.58
CA PHE A 173 -20.65 2.69 13.50
C PHE A 173 -21.45 1.39 13.42
N ILE A 174 -20.78 0.23 13.47
CA ILE A 174 -21.45 -1.08 13.48
C ILE A 174 -22.38 -1.22 14.69
N TYR A 175 -21.92 -0.79 15.86
CA TYR A 175 -22.74 -0.81 17.07
C TYR A 175 -24.00 0.05 16.96
N LEU A 176 -23.88 1.27 16.42
CA LEU A 176 -25.01 2.15 16.17
C LEU A 176 -26.00 1.57 15.17
N VAL A 177 -25.51 0.99 14.07
CA VAL A 177 -26.34 0.32 13.06
C VAL A 177 -27.05 -0.90 13.63
N TRP A 178 -26.43 -1.61 14.57
CA TRP A 178 -27.07 -2.76 15.21
C TRP A 178 -28.20 -2.37 16.19
N GLN A 179 -28.17 -1.15 16.72
CA GLN A 179 -29.20 -0.65 17.62
C GLN A 179 -30.34 0.12 16.93
N GLY A 180 -30.10 0.66 15.73
CA GLY A 180 -31.10 1.40 14.94
C GLY A 180 -31.85 0.51 13.98
#